data_AF-A0A7C4A7E7-F1
#
_entry.id   AF-A0A7C4A7E7-F1
#
_cell.length_a   1.000
_cell.length_b   1.000
_cell.length_c   1.000
_cell.angle_alpha   90.00
_cell.angle_beta   90.00
_cell.angle_gamma   90.00
#
_symmetry.space_group_name_H-M   'P 1'
#
loop_
_entity.id
_entity.type
_entity.pdbx_description
1 polymer ?
#
loop_
_entity_poly.entity_id
_entity_poly.type
_entity_poly.pdbx_seq_one_letter_code
_entity_poly.pdbx_strand_id
1 'polypeptide(L)'
;MGNQIDWHLEIVPEINIKIIAKLLFKKITQGNDFKFLIYNQKEEVVYSLNRFEIKNNEAEIKGIKNLVIGNQYRLVLIKPFYLPRQIFLKIGEKDNVAKFETLLPLDFNQDGRFSWSDLFALFKKPKLIFFWWLS
;
A
#
# COMPACT_ATOMS: atom_id res chain seq x y z
N MET A 1 5.28 52.80 9.66
CA MET A 1 5.78 51.56 10.30
C MET A 1 5.24 50.40 9.48
N GLY A 2 6.07 49.73 8.68
CA GLY A 2 5.65 48.58 7.88
C GLY A 2 5.76 47.32 8.73
N ASN A 3 4.69 46.53 8.79
CA ASN A 3 4.70 45.24 9.49
C ASN A 3 5.63 44.28 8.74
N GLN A 4 6.65 43.79 9.43
CA GLN A 4 7.56 42.78 8.93
C GLN A 4 6.84 41.43 9.05
N ILE A 5 6.47 40.83 7.91
CA ILE A 5 5.85 39.51 7.87
C ILE A 5 6.98 38.49 7.97
N ASP A 6 7.05 37.79 9.10
CA ASP A 6 8.04 36.74 9.34
C ASP A 6 7.54 35.43 8.70
N TRP A 7 8.15 35.04 7.58
CA TRP A 7 7.81 33.80 6.90
C TRP A 7 8.61 32.64 7.51
N HIS A 8 7.98 31.86 8.38
CA HIS A 8 8.56 30.60 8.86
C HIS A 8 8.52 29.54 7.76
N LEU A 9 9.68 29.32 7.14
CA LEU A 9 9.86 28.30 6.10
C LEU A 9 10.29 26.98 6.76
N GLU A 10 9.35 26.06 6.96
CA GLU A 10 9.64 24.72 7.48
C GLU A 10 10.04 23.79 6.33
N ILE A 11 11.32 23.43 6.27
CA ILE A 11 11.83 22.48 5.28
C ILE A 11 11.47 21.07 5.75
N VAL A 12 10.44 20.47 5.15
CA VAL A 12 10.05 19.09 5.42
C VAL A 12 11.07 18.14 4.79
N PRO A 13 11.73 17.25 5.56
CA PRO A 13 12.71 16.34 5.01
C PRO A 13 12.08 15.30 4.09
N GLU A 14 12.87 14.79 3.15
CA GLU A 14 12.47 13.68 2.31
C GLU A 14 12.42 12.38 3.13
N ILE A 15 11.29 11.68 3.04
CA ILE A 15 11.04 10.45 3.80
C ILE A 15 11.23 9.23 2.90
N ASN A 16 11.98 8.25 3.38
CA ASN A 16 12.10 6.94 2.75
C ASN A 16 11.25 5.94 3.53
N ILE A 17 10.53 5.06 2.82
CA ILE A 17 9.71 4.00 3.42
C ILE A 17 10.11 2.65 2.81
N LYS A 18 10.50 1.72 3.68
CA LYS A 18 10.69 0.31 3.32
C LYS A 18 9.35 -0.41 3.39
N ILE A 19 8.93 -1.01 2.28
CA ILE A 19 7.70 -1.82 2.20
C ILE A 19 8.08 -3.29 2.33
N ILE A 20 7.37 -4.01 3.20
CA ILE A 20 7.45 -5.47 3.32
C ILE A 20 6.04 -6.03 3.10
N ALA A 21 5.88 -6.87 2.08
CA ALA A 21 4.59 -7.45 1.71
C ALA A 21 4.74 -8.88 1.20
N LYS A 22 3.73 -9.72 1.49
CA LYS A 22 3.67 -11.12 1.06
C LYS A 22 2.37 -11.39 0.30
N LEU A 23 2.44 -12.19 -0.76
CA LEU A 23 1.27 -12.73 -1.46
C LEU A 23 0.99 -14.15 -0.96
N LEU A 24 -0.28 -14.46 -0.68
CA LEU A 24 -0.67 -15.84 -0.35
C LEU A 24 -0.33 -16.77 -1.54
N PHE A 25 0.04 -18.01 -1.23
CA PHE A 25 0.49 -19.05 -2.18
C PHE A 25 1.80 -18.76 -2.93
N LYS A 26 2.45 -17.62 -2.69
CA LYS A 26 3.79 -17.34 -3.22
C LYS A 26 4.83 -17.39 -2.10
N LYS A 27 5.85 -18.24 -2.29
CA LYS A 27 7.02 -18.29 -1.38
C LYS A 27 7.79 -16.97 -1.40
N ILE A 28 7.83 -16.33 -2.56
CA ILE A 28 8.49 -15.04 -2.79
C ILE A 28 7.54 -14.13 -3.58
N THR A 29 7.30 -12.94 -3.06
CA THR A 29 6.52 -11.90 -3.72
C THR A 29 7.39 -11.15 -4.71
N GLN A 30 6.98 -11.21 -5.98
CA GLN A 30 7.57 -10.49 -7.09
C GLN A 30 6.44 -9.96 -8.00
N GLY A 31 6.59 -8.74 -8.49
CA GLY A 31 5.66 -8.10 -9.43
C GLY A 31 5.88 -6.59 -9.54
N ASN A 32 5.51 -6.00 -10.68
CA ASN A 32 5.68 -4.58 -11.03
C ASN A 32 4.34 -3.81 -11.18
N ASP A 33 3.27 -4.40 -10.67
CA ASP A 33 1.89 -3.96 -10.80
C ASP A 33 1.28 -3.53 -9.46
N PHE A 34 2.12 -3.25 -8.46
CA PHE A 34 1.65 -2.75 -7.18
C PHE A 34 1.30 -1.26 -7.25
N LYS A 35 0.30 -0.86 -6.46
CA LYS A 35 -0.06 0.53 -6.22
C LYS A 35 0.02 0.82 -4.73
N PHE A 36 0.65 1.92 -4.38
CA PHE A 36 0.86 2.35 -3.00
C PHE A 36 0.28 3.76 -2.82
N LEU A 37 -0.50 3.92 -1.75
CA LEU A 37 -1.17 5.18 -1.40
C LEU A 37 -0.88 5.52 0.05
N ILE A 38 -0.71 6.81 0.32
CA ILE A 38 -0.61 7.35 1.67
C ILE A 38 -1.73 8.35 1.87
N TYR A 39 -2.50 8.15 2.92
CA TYR A 39 -3.57 9.04 3.33
C TYR A 39 -3.20 9.75 4.63
N ASN A 40 -3.53 11.04 4.72
CA ASN A 40 -3.40 11.80 5.96
C ASN A 40 -4.59 11.51 6.92
N GLN A 41 -4.60 12.19 8.07
CA GLN A 41 -5.66 12.05 9.08
C GLN A 41 -7.04 12.53 8.60
N LYS A 42 -7.11 13.33 7.54
CA LYS A 42 -8.35 13.80 6.90
C LYS A 42 -8.81 12.87 5.77
N GLU A 43 -8.19 11.70 5.62
CA GLU A 43 -8.44 10.75 4.54
C GLU A 43 -8.15 11.29 3.13
N GLU A 44 -7.30 12.31 3.02
CA GLU A 44 -6.84 12.85 1.74
C GLU A 44 -5.58 12.10 1.28
N VAL A 45 -5.49 11.79 -0.01
CA VAL A 45 -4.29 11.16 -0.59
C VAL A 45 -3.17 12.20 -0.66
N VAL A 46 -2.11 12.00 0.13
CA VAL A 46 -0.92 12.87 0.15
C VAL A 46 0.22 12.33 -0.71
N TYR A 47 0.19 11.03 -1.03
CA TYR A 47 1.15 10.38 -1.92
C TYR A 47 0.51 9.20 -2.65
N SER A 48 0.89 9.02 -3.92
CA SER A 48 0.45 7.90 -4.74
C SER A 48 1.59 7.45 -5.65
N LEU A 49 1.86 6.15 -5.65
CA LEU A 49 2.78 5.51 -6.57
C LEU A 49 2.08 4.35 -7.27
N ASN A 50 2.01 4.42 -8.59
CA ASN A 50 1.40 3.40 -9.42
C ASN A 50 2.47 2.53 -10.08
N ARG A 51 2.17 1.24 -10.26
CA ARG A 51 3.01 0.27 -11.00
C ARG A 51 4.46 0.23 -10.51
N PHE A 52 4.65 0.08 -9.20
CA PHE A 52 5.97 -0.11 -8.62
C PHE A 52 6.28 -1.59 -8.39
N GLU A 53 7.58 -1.86 -8.26
CA GLU A 53 8.09 -3.21 -8.15
C GLU A 53 8.36 -3.62 -6.70
N ILE A 54 7.87 -4.80 -6.31
CA ILE A 54 8.30 -5.50 -5.10
C ILE A 54 9.14 -6.69 -5.54
N LYS A 55 10.35 -6.81 -4.97
CA LYS A 55 11.26 -7.96 -5.18
C LYS A 55 11.54 -8.63 -3.86
N ASN A 56 11.48 -9.95 -3.83
CA ASN A 56 11.83 -10.72 -2.65
C ASN A 56 11.06 -10.31 -1.39
N ASN A 57 9.76 -9.99 -1.54
CA ASN A 57 8.87 -9.46 -0.49
C ASN A 57 9.14 -8.02 -0.04
N GLU A 58 10.12 -7.34 -0.63
CA GLU A 58 10.54 -6.00 -0.19
C GLU A 58 10.54 -4.99 -1.35
N ALA A 59 10.33 -3.72 -0.99
CA ALA A 59 10.59 -2.57 -1.85
C ALA A 59 11.03 -1.38 -0.99
N GLU A 60 11.72 -0.44 -1.60
CA GLU A 60 12.10 0.82 -0.94
C GLU A 60 11.59 1.98 -1.80
N ILE A 61 10.76 2.83 -1.20
CA ILE A 61 10.30 4.08 -1.82
C ILE A 61 11.10 5.21 -1.19
N LYS A 62 11.84 5.95 -2.02
CA LYS A 62 12.71 7.05 -1.59
C LYS A 62 12.11 8.40 -1.96
N GLY A 63 12.47 9.44 -1.21
CA GLY A 63 12.18 10.81 -1.61
C GLY A 63 10.71 11.22 -1.45
N ILE A 64 9.96 10.63 -0.53
CA ILE A 64 8.56 10.98 -0.32
C ILE A 64 8.48 12.34 0.39
N LYS A 65 7.81 13.30 -0.25
CA LYS A 65 7.59 14.65 0.27
C LYS A 65 6.22 14.77 0.93
N ASN A 66 5.98 15.88 1.62
CA ASN A 66 4.69 16.21 2.24
C ASN A 66 4.26 15.24 3.36
N LEU A 67 5.22 14.55 3.98
CA LEU A 67 5.01 13.76 5.19
C LEU A 67 5.64 14.47 6.37
N VAL A 68 4.83 14.77 7.38
CA VAL A 68 5.25 15.44 8.61
C VAL A 68 5.74 14.38 9.59
N ILE A 69 6.95 14.57 10.12
CA ILE A 69 7.52 13.69 11.14
C ILE A 69 6.65 13.72 12.40
N GLY A 70 6.48 12.56 13.02
CA GLY A 70 5.64 12.38 14.20
C GLY A 70 4.17 12.17 13.88
N ASN A 71 3.71 12.45 12.65
CA ASN A 71 2.32 12.22 12.27
C ASN A 71 2.09 10.76 11.85
N GLN A 72 0.87 10.29 12.13
CA GLN A 72 0.39 8.98 11.70
C GLN A 72 -0.35 9.08 10.37
N TYR A 73 -0.02 8.17 9.46
CA TYR A 73 -0.62 8.09 8.13
C TYR A 73 -1.19 6.70 7.89
N ARG A 74 -2.23 6.61 7.06
CA ARG A 74 -2.79 5.35 6.59
C ARG A 74 -2.16 4.99 5.26
N LEU A 75 -1.41 3.89 5.25
CA LEU A 75 -0.71 3.38 4.07
C LEU A 75 -1.54 2.26 3.48
N VAL A 76 -1.77 2.28 2.18
CA VAL A 76 -2.55 1.27 1.46
C VAL A 76 -1.71 0.67 0.35
N LEU A 77 -1.66 -0.65 0.30
CA LEU A 77 -1.02 -1.43 -0.74
C LEU A 77 -2.07 -2.22 -1.52
N ILE A 78 -2.05 -2.06 -2.84
CA ILE A 78 -2.99 -2.67 -3.77
C ILE A 78 -2.20 -3.46 -4.80
N LYS A 79 -2.71 -4.64 -5.14
CA LYS A 79 -2.26 -5.43 -6.28
C LYS A 79 -3.48 -6.00 -7.00
N PRO A 80 -3.54 -5.97 -8.35
CA PRO A 80 -4.62 -6.60 -9.10
C PRO A 80 -4.85 -8.05 -8.67
N PHE A 81 -6.12 -8.45 -8.52
CA PHE A 81 -6.56 -9.78 -8.08
C PHE A 81 -6.32 -10.14 -6.62
N TYR A 82 -5.84 -9.20 -5.80
CA TYR A 82 -5.60 -9.39 -4.37
C TYR A 82 -6.33 -8.34 -3.54
N LEU A 83 -6.81 -8.75 -2.37
CA LEU A 83 -7.45 -7.85 -1.42
C LEU A 83 -6.46 -6.74 -1.00
N PRO A 84 -6.86 -5.45 -1.10
CA PRO A 84 -6.08 -4.34 -0.59
C PRO A 84 -5.73 -4.54 0.89
N ARG A 85 -4.50 -4.16 1.26
CA ARG A 85 -4.05 -4.16 2.65
C ARG A 85 -3.73 -2.75 3.08
N GLN A 86 -4.09 -2.43 4.31
CA GLN A 86 -3.80 -1.13 4.90
C GLN A 86 -3.18 -1.26 6.28
N ILE A 87 -2.32 -0.32 6.62
CA ILE A 87 -1.71 -0.19 7.94
C ILE A 87 -1.66 1.29 8.33
N PHE A 88 -1.48 1.56 9.62
CA PHE A 88 -1.15 2.89 10.11
C PHE A 88 0.33 2.94 10.49
N LEU A 89 1.05 3.94 9.98
CA LEU A 89 2.47 4.15 10.27
C LEU A 89 2.67 5.57 10.78
N LYS A 90 3.34 5.70 11.92
CA LYS A 90 3.86 6.98 12.41
C LYS A 90 5.19 7.25 11.73
N ILE A 91 5.30 8.37 11.02
CA ILE A 91 6.51 8.72 10.28
C ILE A 91 7.58 9.21 11.24
N GLY A 92 8.73 8.55 11.25
CA GLY A 92 9.96 8.99 11.91
C GLY A 92 10.94 9.63 10.92
N GLU A 93 12.01 10.22 11.44
CA GLU A 93 13.10 10.78 10.63
C GLU A 93 13.83 9.72 9.81
N LYS A 94 13.94 8.50 10.34
CA LYS A 94 14.63 7.35 9.74
C LYS A 94 13.88 6.05 10.03
N ASP A 95 14.25 4.99 9.30
CA ASP A 95 13.81 3.62 9.54
C ASP A 95 12.28 3.39 9.49
N ASN A 96 11.59 4.09 8.58
CA ASN A 96 10.17 3.88 8.36
C ASN A 96 9.92 2.55 7.65
N VAL A 97 9.38 1.56 8.36
CA VAL A 97 9.07 0.23 7.83
C VAL A 97 7.56 0.00 7.80
N ALA A 98 7.02 -0.16 6.60
CA ALA A 98 5.63 -0.50 6.32
C ALA A 98 5.49 -2.01 6.09
N LYS A 99 5.19 -2.76 7.17
CA LYS A 99 4.97 -4.22 7.10
C LYS A 99 3.49 -4.53 6.93
N PHE A 100 3.10 -4.93 5.73
CA PHE A 100 1.74 -5.34 5.42
C PHE A 100 1.50 -6.81 5.77
N GLU A 101 0.26 -7.12 6.12
CA GLU A 101 -0.21 -8.51 6.20
C GLU A 101 -0.17 -9.18 4.82
N THR A 102 -0.20 -10.50 4.82
CA THR A 102 -0.26 -11.28 3.58
C THR A 102 -1.51 -10.89 2.77
N LEU A 103 -1.31 -10.45 1.54
CA LEU A 103 -2.36 -10.16 0.58
C LEU A 103 -3.00 -11.48 0.13
N LEU A 104 -4.33 -11.55 0.17
CA LEU A 104 -5.10 -12.74 -0.19
C LEU A 104 -5.65 -12.58 -1.62
N PRO A 105 -5.51 -13.59 -2.50
CA PRO A 105 -6.02 -13.55 -3.87
C PRO A 105 -7.53 -13.82 -3.90
N LEU A 106 -8.31 -12.91 -3.33
CA LEU A 106 -9.76 -13.01 -3.18
C LEU A 106 -10.49 -11.78 -3.73
N ASP A 107 -9.82 -10.98 -4.57
CA ASP A 107 -10.35 -9.73 -5.16
C ASP A 107 -10.44 -9.87 -6.69
N PHE A 108 -11.27 -10.79 -7.17
CA PHE A 108 -11.34 -11.15 -8.60
C PHE A 108 -12.07 -10.14 -9.47
N ASN A 109 -12.90 -9.28 -8.87
CA ASN A 109 -13.67 -8.25 -9.56
C ASN A 109 -12.89 -6.91 -9.66
N GLN A 110 -11.73 -6.79 -8.98
CA GLN A 110 -10.86 -5.60 -8.94
C GLN A 110 -11.57 -4.33 -8.44
N ASP A 111 -12.66 -4.48 -7.69
CA ASP A 111 -13.47 -3.35 -7.23
C ASP A 111 -12.89 -2.70 -5.95
N GLY A 112 -11.89 -3.34 -5.33
CA GLY A 112 -11.19 -2.85 -4.15
C GLY A 112 -12.07 -2.77 -2.90
N ARG A 113 -13.21 -3.46 -2.87
CA ARG A 113 -14.13 -3.52 -1.73
C ARG A 113 -14.32 -4.98 -1.31
N PHE A 114 -14.32 -5.24 -0.01
CA PHE A 114 -14.75 -6.54 0.51
C PHE A 114 -16.29 -6.60 0.41
N SER A 115 -16.82 -6.96 -0.76
CA SER A 115 -18.26 -7.06 -0.96
C SER A 115 -18.71 -8.51 -0.75
N TRP A 116 -19.67 -8.72 0.17
CA TRP A 116 -20.25 -10.03 0.50
C TRP A 116 -20.88 -10.77 -0.70
N SER A 117 -21.00 -10.11 -1.86
CA SER A 117 -21.37 -10.70 -3.14
C SER A 117 -20.35 -11.70 -3.69
N ASP A 118 -19.07 -11.61 -3.31
CA ASP A 118 -18.03 -12.50 -3.86
C ASP A 118 -18.04 -13.90 -3.24
N LEU A 119 -18.53 -14.04 -2.00
CA LEU A 119 -18.64 -15.35 -1.33
C LEU A 119 -19.68 -16.27 -2.01
N PHE A 120 -20.74 -15.70 -2.59
CA PHE A 120 -21.81 -16.47 -3.25
C PHE A 120 -21.48 -16.89 -4.69
N ALA A 121 -20.51 -16.23 -5.35
CA ALA A 121 -20.07 -16.64 -6.69
C ALA A 121 -19.24 -17.93 -6.65
N LEU A 122 -18.49 -18.16 -5.57
CA LEU A 122 -17.71 -19.37 -5.33
C LEU A 122 -18.60 -20.63 -5.25
N PHE A 123 -19.80 -20.51 -4.67
CA PHE A 123 -20.78 -21.59 -4.60
C PHE A 123 -21.45 -21.91 -5.95
N LYS A 124 -21.39 -21.00 -6.94
CA LYS A 124 -22.04 -21.20 -8.25
C LYS A 124 -21.12 -21.78 -9.32
N LYS A 125 -19.80 -21.87 -9.12
CA LYS A 125 -18.86 -22.38 -10.15
C LYS A 125 -17.69 -23.20 -9.57
N PRO A 126 -17.90 -24.49 -9.23
CA PRO A 126 -16.85 -25.36 -8.65
C PRO A 126 -15.73 -25.79 -9.63
N LYS A 127 -15.80 -25.43 -10.92
CA LYS A 127 -14.82 -25.88 -11.93
C LYS A 127 -13.47 -25.15 -11.93
N LEU A 128 -13.29 -24.11 -11.11
CA LEU A 128 -12.03 -23.34 -11.03
C LEU A 128 -10.97 -23.94 -10.09
N ILE A 129 -11.34 -24.97 -9.30
CA ILE A 129 -10.44 -25.60 -8.31
C ILE A 129 -9.44 -26.57 -8.98
N PHE A 130 -9.72 -27.07 -10.19
CA PHE A 130 -8.95 -28.18 -10.78
C PHE A 130 -7.71 -27.76 -11.60
N PHE A 131 -7.51 -26.47 -11.91
CA PHE A 131 -6.39 -26.02 -12.75
C PHE A 131 -5.10 -25.66 -11.98
N TRP A 132 -5.13 -25.73 -10.65
CA TRP A 132 -4.03 -25.31 -9.76
C TRP A 132 -3.07 -26.44 -9.35
N TRP A 133 -2.90 -27.46 -10.20
CA TRP A 133 -1.94 -28.56 -9.96
C TRP A 133 -0.89 -28.74 -11.07
N LEU A 134 -0.94 -27.97 -12.16
CA LEU A 134 0.02 -28.05 -13.27
C LEU A 134 0.30 -26.66 -13.88
N SER A 135 1.07 -25.82 -13.19
CA SER A 135 1.87 -24.71 -13.77
C SER A 135 2.74 -24.06 -12.70
#